data_AF-A0A7J7IWS7-F1
#
_entry.id   AF-A0A7J7IWS7-F1
#
_cell.length_a   1.000
_cell.length_b   1.000
_cell.length_c   1.000
_cell.angle_alpha   90.00
_cell.angle_beta   90.00
_cell.angle_gamma   90.00
#
_symmetry.space_group_name_H-M   'P 1'
#
loop_
_entity.id
_entity.type
_entity.pdbx_description
1 polymer ?
#
loop_
_entity_poly.entity_id
_entity_poly.type
_entity_poly.pdbx_seq_one_letter_code
_entity_poly.pdbx_strand_id
1 'polypeptide(L)'
;MSNHISAVVDRKEYWLPQVIHHRAACATRTESYVCVYSHRFADTILFHHEGGVDVGDVEAKALKMEVKVGAAVPTAAEISQTLLVNLTDDSVKSLVGKFIEALYKVYRNLHFTYMEINPLVIREGKIYILDLAAKLDQCAEYLCKAEWGEVEYPAPFGRKHILRRPTSRNWTASRERLSNSPY
;
A
#
# COMPACT_ATOMS: atom_id res chain seq x y z
N MET A 1 -28.97 -18.12 2.52
CA MET A 1 -27.65 -18.64 2.08
C MET A 1 -26.64 -17.54 2.38
N SER A 2 -25.99 -17.60 3.55
CA SER A 2 -24.97 -16.62 3.97
C SER A 2 -23.58 -17.18 3.69
N ASN A 3 -22.78 -16.47 2.91
CA ASN A 3 -21.36 -16.77 2.72
C ASN A 3 -20.56 -16.11 3.84
N HIS A 4 -20.15 -16.89 4.84
CA HIS A 4 -19.13 -16.50 5.81
C HIS A 4 -17.75 -16.85 5.21
N ILE A 5 -16.91 -15.84 4.98
CA ILE A 5 -15.48 -16.03 4.70
C ILE A 5 -14.77 -16.03 6.06
N SER A 6 -14.28 -17.20 6.47
CA SER A 6 -13.48 -17.34 7.68
C SER A 6 -12.01 -17.07 7.35
N ALA A 7 -11.47 -15.97 7.85
CA ALA A 7 -10.03 -15.76 7.94
C ALA A 7 -9.52 -16.43 9.22
N VAL A 8 -8.63 -17.40 9.09
CA VAL A 8 -7.97 -18.06 10.22
C VAL A 8 -6.82 -17.15 10.67
N VAL A 9 -6.98 -16.53 11.83
CA VAL A 9 -5.91 -15.83 12.54
C VAL A 9 -5.44 -16.76 13.65
N ASP A 10 -4.31 -17.41 13.44
CA ASP A 10 -3.67 -18.20 14.49
C ASP A 10 -2.84 -17.26 15.39
N ARG A 11 -3.12 -17.32 16.69
CA ARG A 11 -2.44 -16.55 17.74
C ARG A 11 -1.68 -17.54 18.62
N LYS A 12 -0.36 -17.36 18.75
CA LYS A 12 0.36 -17.38 20.05
C LYS A 12 1.86 -17.02 19.94
N GLU A 13 2.19 -15.99 20.72
CA GLU A 13 3.38 -15.74 21.55
C GLU A 13 4.79 -15.49 20.96
N TYR A 14 5.14 -14.20 21.03
CA TYR A 14 6.39 -13.57 21.49
C TYR A 14 7.70 -14.36 21.41
N TRP A 15 8.58 -13.96 20.49
CA TRP A 15 9.96 -13.49 20.69
C TRP A 15 10.35 -12.73 19.39
N LEU A 16 11.19 -11.69 19.43
CA LEU A 16 11.55 -10.89 18.24
C LEU A 16 12.31 -11.73 17.20
N PRO A 17 11.92 -11.76 15.91
CA PRO A 17 12.93 -11.63 14.84
C PRO A 17 12.43 -10.95 13.56
N GLN A 18 13.38 -10.57 12.71
CA GLN A 18 13.22 -10.06 11.35
C GLN A 18 12.07 -10.76 10.60
N VAL A 19 11.21 -9.95 9.95
CA VAL A 19 10.10 -10.39 9.11
C VAL A 19 10.65 -11.23 7.95
N ILE A 20 10.74 -12.55 8.15
CA ILE A 20 10.86 -13.49 7.05
C ILE A 20 9.44 -13.70 6.56
N HIS A 21 9.04 -12.93 5.54
CA HIS A 21 7.87 -13.29 4.75
C HIS A 21 8.12 -14.70 4.20
N HIS A 22 7.16 -15.61 4.42
CA HIS A 22 7.20 -16.98 3.95
C HIS A 22 7.62 -16.97 2.48
N ARG A 23 8.81 -17.51 2.15
CA ARG A 23 9.26 -17.63 0.76
C ARG A 23 8.29 -18.54 0.04
N ALA A 24 7.26 -17.96 -0.58
CA ALA A 24 6.61 -18.58 -1.70
C ALA A 24 7.68 -18.65 -2.78
N ALA A 25 8.29 -19.82 -2.96
CA ALA A 25 9.10 -20.11 -4.14
C ALA A 25 8.14 -20.08 -5.32
N CYS A 26 7.96 -18.89 -5.88
CA CYS A 26 7.08 -18.67 -6.99
C CYS A 26 7.89 -18.88 -8.26
N ALA A 27 7.51 -19.88 -9.08
CA ALA A 27 8.00 -19.90 -10.44
C ALA A 27 7.69 -18.53 -11.06
N THR A 28 8.70 -17.92 -11.69
CA THR A 28 8.70 -16.56 -12.25
C THR A 28 7.48 -16.22 -13.12
N ARG A 29 6.73 -17.23 -13.58
CA ARG A 29 5.53 -17.14 -14.42
C ARG A 29 4.24 -16.64 -13.74
N THR A 30 4.22 -16.38 -12.43
CA THR A 30 2.97 -16.00 -11.74
C THR A 30 3.05 -14.72 -10.92
N GLU A 31 4.14 -13.98 -11.06
CA GLU A 31 4.34 -12.68 -10.41
C GLU A 31 4.03 -11.57 -11.42
N SER A 32 3.27 -10.57 -10.99
CA SER A 32 2.90 -9.40 -11.77
C SER A 32 3.16 -8.13 -10.98
N TYR A 33 3.08 -6.99 -11.65
CA TYR A 33 3.31 -5.67 -11.12
C TYR A 33 2.06 -4.80 -11.28
N VAL A 34 1.67 -4.09 -10.23
CA VAL A 34 0.61 -3.07 -10.29
C VAL A 34 1.10 -1.81 -9.60
N CYS A 35 0.95 -0.66 -10.25
CA CYS A 35 1.19 0.63 -9.61
C CYS A 35 0.09 1.62 -9.99
N VAL A 36 -0.33 2.43 -9.03
CA VAL A 36 -1.25 3.54 -9.20
C VAL A 36 -0.63 4.78 -8.57
N TYR A 37 -0.54 5.86 -9.33
CA TYR A 37 -0.06 7.12 -8.80
C TYR A 37 -0.77 8.31 -9.43
N SER A 38 -0.91 9.37 -8.65
CA SER A 38 -1.61 10.58 -9.06
C SER A 38 -0.65 11.59 -9.67
N HIS A 39 -1.12 12.21 -10.75
CA HIS A 39 -0.58 13.45 -11.31
C HIS A 39 -1.56 14.59 -11.09
N ARG A 40 -1.15 15.80 -11.48
CA ARG A 40 -1.97 17.01 -11.35
C ARG A 40 -3.36 16.92 -12.00
N PHE A 41 -3.49 16.18 -13.10
CA PHE A 41 -4.72 16.15 -13.92
C PHE A 41 -5.31 14.75 -14.14
N ALA A 42 -4.61 13.70 -13.71
CA ALA A 42 -5.02 12.32 -13.91
C ALA A 42 -4.32 11.39 -12.91
N ASP A 43 -4.91 10.24 -12.64
CA ASP A 43 -4.25 9.11 -12.02
C ASP A 43 -3.76 8.15 -13.11
N THR A 44 -2.55 7.64 -12.99
CA THR A 44 -2.02 6.63 -13.90
C THR A 44 -2.02 5.27 -13.22
N ILE A 45 -2.64 4.28 -13.87
CA ILE A 45 -2.62 2.87 -13.48
C ILE A 45 -1.64 2.15 -14.41
N LEU A 46 -0.69 1.41 -13.82
CA LEU A 46 0.35 0.66 -14.50
C LEU A 46 0.18 -0.82 -14.20
N PHE A 47 0.35 -1.63 -15.23
CA PHE A 47 0.36 -3.08 -15.11
C PHE A 47 1.51 -3.69 -15.90
N HIS A 48 2.21 -4.64 -15.28
CA HIS A 48 3.13 -5.51 -16.00
C HIS A 48 2.92 -6.98 -15.60
N HIS A 49 2.83 -7.85 -16.60
CA HIS A 49 2.60 -9.27 -16.41
C HIS A 49 3.78 -10.03 -15.80
N GLU A 50 5.00 -9.49 -15.92
CA GLU A 50 6.21 -10.01 -15.28
C GLU A 50 6.57 -9.08 -14.11
N GLY A 51 6.40 -9.56 -12.88
CA GLY A 51 6.76 -8.84 -11.65
C GLY A 51 8.06 -9.36 -11.03
N GLY A 52 8.42 -8.82 -9.86
CA GLY A 52 9.56 -9.27 -9.06
C GLY A 52 10.82 -8.41 -9.24
N VAL A 53 11.87 -8.79 -8.50
CA VAL A 53 13.12 -8.01 -8.39
C VAL A 53 13.96 -8.04 -9.68
N ASP A 54 13.79 -9.06 -10.51
CA ASP A 54 14.63 -9.32 -11.69
C ASP A 54 14.20 -8.57 -12.97
N VAL A 55 13.09 -7.83 -12.95
CA VAL A 55 12.49 -7.19 -14.14
C VAL A 55 13.22 -5.90 -14.56
N GLY A 56 13.91 -5.25 -13.61
CA GLY A 56 14.62 -3.98 -13.82
C GLY A 56 13.67 -2.78 -13.79
N ASP A 57 13.74 -1.91 -14.80
CA ASP A 57 12.84 -0.75 -14.94
C ASP A 57 11.44 -1.19 -15.41
N VAL A 58 10.61 -1.57 -14.44
CA VAL A 58 9.25 -2.07 -14.67
C VAL A 58 8.33 -0.97 -15.20
N GLU A 59 8.50 0.27 -14.73
CA GLU A 59 7.64 1.40 -15.13
C GLU A 59 7.77 1.76 -16.62
N ALA A 60 8.95 1.55 -17.21
CA ALA A 60 9.17 1.75 -18.65
C ALA A 60 8.49 0.68 -19.52
N LYS A 61 8.39 -0.56 -19.02
CA LYS A 61 7.82 -1.72 -19.75
C LYS A 61 6.34 -1.94 -19.45
N ALA A 62 5.83 -1.36 -18.38
CA ALA A 62 4.44 -1.50 -17.97
C ALA A 62 3.48 -0.80 -18.94
N LEU A 63 2.32 -1.42 -19.11
CA LEU A 63 1.19 -0.81 -19.81
C LEU A 63 0.56 0.24 -18.90
N LYS A 64 0.13 1.36 -19.49
CA LYS A 64 -0.35 2.53 -18.76
C LYS A 64 -1.77 2.87 -19.19
N MET A 65 -2.61 3.18 -18.20
CA MET A 65 -3.95 3.72 -18.39
C MET A 65 -4.06 5.01 -17.57
N GLU A 66 -4.53 6.08 -18.19
CA GLU A 66 -4.77 7.35 -17.50
C GLU A 66 -6.26 7.54 -17.20
N VAL A 67 -6.57 7.83 -15.94
CA VAL A 67 -7.91 8.16 -15.45
C VAL A 67 -7.92 9.64 -15.09
N LYS A 68 -8.60 10.47 -15.87
CA LYS A 68 -8.66 11.92 -15.62
C LYS A 68 -9.33 12.24 -14.28
N VAL A 69 -8.89 13.32 -13.64
CA VAL A 69 -9.54 13.81 -12.41
C VAL A 69 -11.01 14.12 -12.70
N GLY A 70 -11.90 13.65 -11.81
CA GLY A 70 -13.34 13.79 -11.97
C GLY A 70 -14.00 12.78 -12.91
N ALA A 71 -13.22 11.92 -13.58
CA ALA A 71 -13.78 10.82 -14.35
C ALA A 71 -14.36 9.73 -13.43
N ALA A 72 -15.26 8.92 -14.01
CA ALA A 72 -15.75 7.71 -13.38
C ALA A 72 -14.60 6.70 -13.20
N VAL A 73 -14.75 5.82 -12.21
CA VAL A 73 -13.84 4.69 -12.04
C VAL A 73 -13.90 3.80 -13.29
N PRO A 74 -12.76 3.45 -13.91
CA PRO A 74 -12.75 2.56 -15.06
C PRO A 74 -13.30 1.18 -14.66
N THR A 75 -14.09 0.59 -15.53
CA THR A 75 -14.66 -0.74 -15.35
C THR A 75 -13.60 -1.82 -15.52
N ALA A 76 -13.79 -2.99 -14.89
CA ALA A 76 -12.91 -4.14 -15.09
C ALA A 76 -12.74 -4.52 -16.58
N ALA A 77 -13.74 -4.28 -17.43
CA ALA A 77 -13.66 -4.54 -18.86
C ALA A 77 -12.68 -3.60 -19.57
N GLU A 78 -12.75 -2.29 -19.30
CA GLU A 78 -11.82 -1.30 -19.85
C GLU A 78 -10.40 -1.57 -19.38
N ILE A 79 -10.21 -1.86 -18.08
CA ILE A 79 -8.92 -2.25 -17.50
C ILE A 79 -8.36 -3.47 -18.23
N SER A 80 -9.19 -4.51 -18.42
CA SER A 80 -8.76 -5.75 -19.06
C SER A 80 -8.35 -5.56 -20.53
N GLN A 81 -9.04 -4.69 -21.25
CA GLN A 81 -8.75 -4.41 -22.66
C GLN A 81 -7.47 -3.59 -22.85
N THR A 82 -7.13 -2.73 -21.88
CA THR A 82 -6.03 -1.78 -22.04
C THR A 82 -4.76 -2.26 -21.35
N LEU A 83 -4.87 -2.73 -20.11
CA LEU A 83 -3.73 -3.06 -19.25
C LEU A 83 -3.37 -4.54 -19.26
N LEU A 84 -4.33 -5.43 -19.52
CA LEU A 84 -4.15 -6.87 -19.35
C LEU A 84 -3.95 -7.62 -20.69
N VAL A 85 -3.58 -6.93 -21.77
CA VAL A 85 -3.47 -7.53 -23.11
C VAL A 85 -2.46 -8.68 -23.20
N ASN A 86 -1.43 -8.66 -22.35
CA ASN A 86 -0.39 -9.69 -22.31
C ASN A 86 -0.75 -10.92 -21.46
N LEU A 87 -1.90 -10.91 -20.78
CA LEU A 87 -2.38 -12.09 -20.06
C LEU A 87 -3.12 -13.02 -21.01
N THR A 88 -2.63 -14.25 -21.14
CA THR A 88 -3.17 -15.28 -22.04
C THR A 88 -4.38 -16.03 -21.47
N ASP A 89 -4.54 -16.03 -20.15
CA ASP A 89 -5.63 -16.72 -19.47
C ASP A 89 -6.78 -15.74 -19.16
N ASP A 90 -7.94 -15.95 -19.78
CA ASP A 90 -9.13 -15.11 -19.63
C ASP A 90 -9.70 -15.14 -18.20
N SER A 91 -9.55 -16.26 -17.48
CA SER A 91 -10.01 -16.37 -16.10
C SER A 91 -9.16 -15.50 -15.17
N VAL A 92 -7.84 -15.54 -15.37
CA VAL A 92 -6.88 -14.68 -14.67
C VAL A 92 -7.10 -13.22 -15.03
N LYS A 93 -7.30 -12.92 -16.31
CA LYS A 93 -7.59 -11.56 -16.80
C LYS A 93 -8.82 -10.96 -16.11
N SER A 94 -9.93 -11.70 -16.06
CA SER A 94 -11.16 -11.26 -15.39
C SER A 94 -10.96 -11.03 -13.89
N LEU A 95 -10.22 -11.91 -13.23
CA LEU A 95 -9.90 -11.82 -11.81
C LEU A 95 -9.01 -10.61 -11.49
N VAL A 96 -7.94 -10.41 -12.26
CA VAL A 96 -7.02 -9.27 -12.11
C VAL A 96 -7.73 -7.95 -12.46
N GLY A 97 -8.57 -7.92 -13.50
CA GLY A 97 -9.35 -6.74 -13.87
C GLY A 97 -10.28 -6.27 -12.74
N LYS A 98 -11.01 -7.21 -12.11
CA LYS A 98 -11.85 -6.91 -10.94
C LYS A 98 -11.03 -6.44 -9.74
N PHE A 99 -9.85 -7.02 -9.55
CA PHE A 99 -8.95 -6.62 -8.47
C PHE A 99 -8.43 -5.20 -8.66
N ILE A 100 -7.94 -4.84 -9.85
CA ILE A 100 -7.45 -3.48 -10.14
C ILE A 100 -8.59 -2.46 -10.03
N GLU A 101 -9.80 -2.79 -10.48
CA GLU A 101 -10.98 -1.93 -10.29
C GLU A 101 -11.24 -1.66 -8.79
N ALA A 102 -11.25 -2.72 -7.97
CA ALA A 102 -11.44 -2.59 -6.53
C ALA A 102 -10.29 -1.82 -5.86
N LEU A 103 -9.05 -2.10 -6.27
CA LEU A 103 -7.85 -1.42 -5.79
C LEU A 103 -7.91 0.09 -6.09
N TYR A 104 -8.33 0.49 -7.30
CA TYR A 104 -8.48 1.89 -7.65
C TYR A 104 -9.61 2.58 -6.88
N LYS A 105 -10.70 1.88 -6.56
CA LYS A 105 -11.74 2.41 -5.66
C LYS A 105 -11.18 2.69 -4.27
N VAL A 106 -10.41 1.76 -3.71
CA VAL A 106 -9.73 1.94 -2.42
C VAL A 106 -8.73 3.10 -2.49
N TYR A 107 -7.93 3.17 -3.55
CA TYR A 107 -6.97 4.24 -3.81
C TYR A 107 -7.63 5.63 -3.72
N ARG A 108 -8.78 5.81 -4.41
CA ARG A 108 -9.53 7.08 -4.37
C ARG A 108 -10.21 7.35 -3.04
N ASN A 109 -10.91 6.36 -2.48
CA ASN A 109 -11.70 6.54 -1.27
C ASN A 109 -10.83 6.88 -0.05
N LEU A 110 -9.65 6.26 0.02
CA LEU A 110 -8.70 6.48 1.10
C LEU A 110 -7.64 7.53 0.77
N HIS A 111 -7.83 8.35 -0.28
CA HIS A 111 -6.94 9.46 -0.64
C HIS A 111 -5.45 9.08 -0.70
N PHE A 112 -5.14 7.98 -1.37
CA PHE A 112 -3.76 7.63 -1.70
C PHE A 112 -3.23 8.54 -2.80
N THR A 113 -1.93 8.83 -2.74
CA THR A 113 -1.20 9.56 -3.80
C THR A 113 -0.28 8.64 -4.59
N TYR A 114 0.09 7.51 -3.99
CA TYR A 114 0.92 6.49 -4.60
C TYR A 114 0.60 5.13 -3.97
N MET A 115 0.50 4.09 -4.79
CA MET A 115 0.31 2.71 -4.36
C MET A 115 0.99 1.77 -5.35
N GLU A 116 1.86 0.91 -4.86
CA GLU A 116 2.63 -0.04 -5.65
C GLU A 116 2.55 -1.42 -4.99
N ILE A 117 2.24 -2.44 -5.80
CA ILE A 117 2.24 -3.85 -5.41
C ILE A 117 3.26 -4.57 -6.28
N ASN A 118 4.35 -5.02 -5.68
CA ASN A 118 5.40 -5.74 -6.39
C ASN A 118 6.14 -6.74 -5.47
N PRO A 119 5.88 -8.05 -5.55
CA PRO A 119 5.08 -8.74 -6.56
C PRO A 119 3.61 -8.96 -6.17
N LEU A 120 2.72 -8.88 -7.16
CA LEU A 120 1.35 -9.39 -7.13
C LEU A 120 1.37 -10.85 -7.62
N VAL A 121 1.02 -11.81 -6.77
CA VAL A 121 1.04 -13.24 -7.13
C VAL A 121 -0.37 -13.76 -7.38
N ILE A 122 -0.58 -14.41 -8.52
CA ILE A 122 -1.86 -15.03 -8.86
C ILE A 122 -1.70 -16.55 -8.88
N ARG A 123 -2.39 -17.25 -7.98
CA ARG A 123 -2.35 -18.71 -7.87
C ARG A 123 -3.71 -19.29 -7.53
N GLU A 124 -4.07 -20.38 -8.19
CA GLU A 124 -5.28 -21.17 -7.88
C GLU A 124 -6.57 -20.32 -7.83
N GLY A 125 -6.68 -19.33 -8.73
CA GLY A 125 -7.82 -18.41 -8.75
C GLY A 125 -7.87 -17.43 -7.58
N LYS A 126 -6.75 -17.19 -6.90
CA LYS A 126 -6.60 -16.24 -5.79
C LYS A 126 -5.45 -15.27 -6.07
N ILE A 127 -5.56 -14.09 -5.47
CA ILE A 127 -4.56 -13.01 -5.54
C ILE A 127 -3.89 -12.90 -4.18
N TYR A 128 -2.57 -12.84 -4.20
CA TYR A 128 -1.70 -12.66 -3.04
C TYR A 128 -0.87 -11.40 -3.24
N ILE A 129 -0.97 -10.47 -2.29
CA ILE A 129 -0.18 -9.24 -2.26
C ILE A 129 1.04 -9.53 -1.39
N LEU A 130 2.23 -9.67 -1.98
CA LEU A 130 3.45 -10.01 -1.22
C LEU A 130 4.20 -8.78 -0.71
N ASP A 131 4.11 -7.68 -1.43
CA ASP A 131 4.64 -6.38 -1.00
C ASP A 131 3.67 -5.27 -1.41
N LEU A 132 3.54 -4.26 -0.55
CA LEU A 132 2.69 -3.10 -0.78
C LEU A 132 3.41 -1.86 -0.24
N ALA A 133 3.81 -0.99 -1.16
CA ALA A 133 4.30 0.35 -0.85
C ALA A 133 3.21 1.37 -1.16
N ALA A 134 2.89 2.25 -0.21
CA ALA A 134 1.86 3.25 -0.42
C ALA A 134 2.18 4.59 0.26
N LYS A 135 1.62 5.67 -0.28
CA LYS A 135 1.69 7.03 0.26
C LYS A 135 0.29 7.61 0.36
N LEU A 136 -0.06 8.13 1.53
CA LEU A 136 -1.33 8.79 1.81
C LEU A 136 -1.18 10.32 1.71
N ASP A 137 -2.24 11.01 1.30
CA ASP A 137 -2.30 12.47 1.40
C ASP A 137 -2.63 12.89 2.84
N GLN A 138 -1.60 13.27 3.62
CA GLN A 138 -1.79 13.70 5.01
C GLN A 138 -2.80 14.85 5.17
N CYS A 139 -3.03 15.68 4.15
CA CYS A 139 -4.04 16.74 4.22
C CYS A 139 -5.48 16.17 4.30
N ALA A 140 -5.70 14.93 3.83
CA ALA A 140 -6.98 14.24 3.89
C ALA A 140 -7.26 13.57 5.25
N GLU A 141 -6.32 13.63 6.21
CA GLU A 141 -6.48 13.00 7.54
C GLU A 141 -7.78 13.44 8.24
N TYR A 142 -8.17 14.72 8.11
CA TYR A 142 -9.43 15.21 8.68
C TYR A 142 -10.67 14.52 8.09
N LEU A 143 -10.66 14.20 6.80
CA LEU A 143 -11.78 13.58 6.10
C LEU A 143 -11.81 12.07 6.33
N CYS A 144 -10.64 11.43 6.34
CA CYS A 144 -10.52 9.97 6.39
C CYS A 144 -10.25 9.42 7.79
N LYS A 145 -10.25 10.25 8.84
CA LYS A 145 -9.93 9.82 10.22
C LYS A 145 -10.71 8.60 10.69
N ALA A 146 -11.98 8.49 10.30
CA ALA A 146 -12.84 7.36 10.65
C ALA A 146 -12.46 6.06 9.92
N GLU A 147 -11.97 6.16 8.69
CA GLU A 147 -11.58 5.00 7.87
C GLU A 147 -10.12 4.60 8.07
N TRP A 148 -9.24 5.57 8.33
CA TRP A 148 -7.80 5.37 8.53
C TRP A 148 -7.46 4.87 9.93
N GLY A 149 -8.22 5.28 10.96
CA GLY A 149 -7.89 5.00 12.35
C GLY A 149 -6.60 5.72 12.79
N GLU A 150 -5.84 5.12 13.70
CA GLU A 150 -4.53 5.64 14.12
C GLU A 150 -3.44 5.20 13.14
N VAL A 151 -3.19 6.03 12.12
CA VAL A 151 -2.10 5.81 11.16
C VAL A 151 -0.79 6.36 11.71
N GLU A 152 0.19 5.49 11.90
CA GLU A 152 1.56 5.88 12.26
C GLU A 152 2.40 6.05 10.99
N TYR A 153 3.01 7.22 10.82
CA TYR A 153 3.90 7.51 9.70
C TYR A 153 5.34 7.25 10.14
N PRO A 154 5.98 6.15 9.70
CA PRO A 154 7.34 5.85 10.10
C PRO A 154 8.30 6.90 9.53
N ALA A 155 9.33 7.24 10.31
CA ALA A 155 10.39 8.11 9.84
C ALA A 155 11.08 7.50 8.60
N PRO A 156 11.54 8.31 7.64
CA PRO A 156 12.35 7.82 6.52
C PRO A 156 13.54 7.01 7.03
N PHE A 157 13.90 5.97 6.27
CA PHE A 157 15.00 5.07 6.62
C PHE A 157 16.27 5.85 7.00
N GLY A 158 16.89 5.47 8.12
CA GLY A 158 18.13 6.09 8.62
C GLY A 158 17.95 7.26 9.59
N ARG A 159 16.72 7.72 9.89
CA ARG A 159 16.47 8.70 10.97
C ARG A 159 15.83 8.02 12.18
N LYS A 160 16.40 8.25 13.38
CA LYS A 160 15.79 7.80 14.63
C LYS A 160 14.44 8.51 14.83
N HIS A 161 13.42 7.74 15.19
CA HIS A 161 12.13 8.30 15.58
C HIS A 161 12.34 9.15 16.83
N ILE A 162 12.19 10.47 16.71
CA ILE A 162 12.12 11.32 17.91
C ILE A 162 10.70 11.14 18.42
N LEU A 163 10.51 10.21 19.35
CA LEU A 163 9.27 10.13 20.11
C LEU A 163 8.99 11.54 20.65
N ARG A 164 7.87 12.14 20.22
CA ARG A 164 7.40 13.39 20.83
C ARG A 164 7.25 13.06 22.31
N ARG A 165 8.04 13.75 23.16
CA ARG A 165 7.90 13.59 24.61
C ARG A 165 6.43 13.79 24.96
N PRO A 166 5.85 12.93 25.81
CA PRO A 166 4.49 13.16 26.30
C PRO A 166 4.43 14.58 26.86
N THR A 167 3.45 15.37 26.43
CA THR A 167 3.14 16.65 27.04
C THR A 167 2.46 16.41 28.39
N SER A 168 3.17 15.84 29.36
CA SER A 168 2.82 15.97 30.77
C SER A 168 3.65 17.10 31.37
N ARG A 169 3.15 18.33 31.21
CA ARG A 169 3.62 19.46 32.02
C ARG A 169 3.10 19.23 33.45
N ASN A 170 3.86 18.54 34.28
CA ASN A 170 3.76 18.73 35.73
C ASN A 170 4.74 19.84 36.12
N TRP A 171 4.18 21.04 36.28
CA TRP A 171 4.89 22.28 36.62
C TRP A 171 5.14 22.37 38.14
N THR A 172 5.74 21.36 38.77
CA THR A 172 6.07 21.39 40.20
C THR A 172 7.32 20.59 40.50
N ALA A 173 8.50 21.13 40.19
CA ALA A 173 9.76 20.87 40.90
C ALA A 173 10.93 21.48 40.13
N SER A 174 11.19 22.76 40.31
CA SER A 174 12.51 23.39 40.10
C SER A 174 12.47 24.85 40.60
N ARG A 175 12.37 25.03 41.93
CA ARG A 175 12.58 26.35 42.55
C ARG A 175 13.60 26.37 43.67
N GLU A 176 14.44 25.34 43.76
CA GLU A 176 15.58 25.30 44.69
C GLU A 176 16.83 24.88 43.94
N ARG A 177 17.45 25.82 43.20
CA ARG A 177 18.89 25.74 42.89
C ARG A 177 19.49 27.06 42.40
N LEU A 178 19.15 28.19 43.01
CA LEU A 178 19.85 29.46 42.78
C LEU A 178 20.02 30.25 44.08
N SER A 179 20.58 29.61 45.10
CA SER A 179 21.17 30.32 46.25
C SER A 179 22.42 29.59 46.69
N ASN A 180 23.52 29.82 45.97
CA ASN A 180 24.90 29.78 46.48
C ASN A 180 25.88 30.04 45.33
N SER A 181 26.27 31.30 45.16
CA SER A 181 27.59 31.64 44.62
C SER A 181 28.04 32.98 45.23
N PRO A 182 29.21 33.04 45.88
CA PRO A 182 29.67 34.22 46.60
C PRO A 182 30.56 35.07 45.69
N TYR A 183 30.16 36.30 45.40
CA TYR A 183 31.01 37.50 45.23
C TYR A 183 30.13 38.74 45.39
#